data_AF-A0A966MUW6-F1
#
_entry.id   AF-A0A966MUW6-F1
#
_cell.length_a   1.000
_cell.length_b   1.000
_cell.length_c   1.000
_cell.angle_alpha   90.00
_cell.angle_beta   90.00
_cell.angle_gamma   90.00
#
_symmetry.space_group_name_H-M   'P 1'
#
loop_
_entity.id
_entity.type
_entity.pdbx_description
1 polymer ?
#
loop_
_entity_poly.entity_id
_entity_poly.type
_entity_poly.pdbx_seq_one_letter_code
_entity_poly.pdbx_strand_id
1 'polypeptide(L)' 'METRVKVDLSFTRNLGNYESIKIGVGIEDWVRDGETADSATERVYKFVEDKLIQKTREVEEELKSGK' A
#
# COMPACT_ATOMS: atom_id res chain seq x y z
N MET A 1 27.42 0.28 -3.22
CA MET A 1 26.37 0.76 -2.30
C MET A 1 25.10 0.85 -3.12
N GLU A 2 24.13 -0.03 -2.88
CA GLU A 2 22.84 0.01 -3.57
C GLU A 2 21.89 0.88 -2.74
N THR A 3 21.24 1.85 -3.37
CA THR A 3 20.23 2.68 -2.71
C THR A 3 18.94 1.86 -2.58
N ARG A 4 18.43 1.76 -1.36
CA ARG A 4 17.16 1.10 -1.08
C ARG A 4 16.05 2.12 -0.90
N VAL A 5 14.88 1.79 -1.42
CA VAL A 5 13.65 2.55 -1.28
C VAL A 5 12.66 1.65 -0.55
N LYS A 6 12.12 2.15 0.56
CA LYS A 6 11.09 1.47 1.32
C LYS A 6 9.88 2.38 1.41
N VAL A 7 8.72 1.87 1.00
CA VAL A 7 7.44 2.57 1.12
C VAL A 7 6.45 1.68 1.85
N ASP A 8 5.84 2.24 2.89
CA ASP A 8 4.76 1.62 3.66
C ASP A 8 3.58 2.58 3.69
N LEU A 9 2.44 2.15 3.11
CA LEU A 9 1.19 2.88 3.18
C LEU A 9 0.18 2.09 3.99
N SER A 10 -0.63 2.80 4.77
CA SER A 10 -1.72 2.18 5.51
C SER A 10 -2.97 3.02 5.46
N PHE A 11 -4.10 2.34 5.32
CA PHE A 11 -5.43 2.91 5.35
C PHE A 11 -6.15 2.39 6.59
N THR A 12 -6.72 3.31 7.38
CA THR A 12 -7.52 2.95 8.55
C THR A 12 -8.93 3.50 8.37
N ARG A 13 -9.92 2.62 8.42
CA ARG A 13 -11.34 2.97 8.32
C ARG A 13 -12.06 2.56 9.59
N ASN A 14 -12.79 3.52 10.18
CA ASN A 14 -13.71 3.24 11.28
C ASN A 14 -15.00 2.64 10.72
N LEU A 15 -15.42 1.49 11.24
CA LEU A 15 -16.63 0.78 10.79
C LEU A 15 -17.88 1.13 11.62
N GLY A 16 -17.75 1.97 12.64
CA GLY A 16 -18.75 2.11 13.70
C GLY A 16 -18.63 0.99 14.74
N ASN A 17 -19.41 1.06 15.82
CA ASN A 17 -19.48 0.03 16.86
C ASN A 17 -18.14 -0.33 17.55
N TYR A 18 -17.21 0.63 17.70
CA TYR A 18 -15.86 0.41 18.26
C TYR A 18 -14.96 -0.53 17.43
N GLU A 19 -15.34 -0.83 16.18
CA GLU A 19 -14.52 -1.63 15.27
C GLU A 19 -13.83 -0.75 14.23
N SER A 20 -12.57 -1.04 13.97
CA SER A 20 -11.78 -0.38 12.93
C SER A 20 -11.00 -1.41 12.13
N ILE A 21 -10.89 -1.16 10.83
CA ILE A 21 -10.06 -1.98 9.96
C ILE A 21 -8.85 -1.16 9.55
N LYS A 22 -7.67 -1.77 9.73
CA LYS A 22 -6.41 -1.24 9.26
C LYS A 22 -5.86 -2.17 8.18
N ILE A 23 -5.66 -1.61 6.99
CA ILE A 23 -5.04 -2.29 5.86
C ILE A 23 -3.70 -1.63 5.63
N GLY A 24 -2.62 -2.40 5.63
CA GLY A 24 -1.27 -1.92 5.40
C GLY A 24 -0.62 -2.70 4.26
N VAL A 25 0.07 -1.99 3.37
CA VAL A 25 0.89 -2.58 2.32
C VAL A 25 2.23 -1.87 2.33
N GLY A 26 3.31 -2.65 2.26
CA GLY A 26 4.65 -2.11 2.19
C GLY A 26 5.56 -2.99 1.35
N ILE A 27 6.53 -2.37 0.69
CA ILE A 27 7.56 -3.05 -0.09
C ILE A 27 8.89 -2.32 0.03
N GLU A 28 9.96 -3.10 0.00
CA GLU A 28 11.33 -2.62 -0.13
C GLU A 28 11.84 -3.01 -1.52
N ASP A 29 12.41 -2.05 -2.24
CA ASP A 29 13.04 -2.28 -3.54
C ASP A 29 14.32 -1.45 -3.68
N TRP A 30 15.09 -1.73 -4.72
CA TRP A 30 16.39 -1.15 -5.00
C TRP A 30 16.27 -0.14 -6.15
N VAL A 31 17.10 0.90 -6.09
CA VAL A 31 17.31 1.80 -7.24
C VAL A 31 18.12 1.03 -8.29
N ARG A 32 17.51 0.80 -9.45
CA ARG A 32 18.06 0.09 -10.61
C ARG A 32 19.09 0.96 -11.35
N ASP A 33 19.86 0.30 -12.21
CA ASP A 33 20.81 1.01 -13.07
C ASP A 33 20.08 1.92 -14.07
N GLY A 34 20.44 3.20 -14.09
CA GLY A 34 19.81 4.22 -14.95
C GLY A 34 18.52 4.86 -14.41
N GLU A 35 18.01 4.48 -13.23
CA GLU A 35 16.93 5.22 -12.55
C GLU A 35 17.48 6.10 -11.41
N THR A 36 16.81 7.22 -11.12
CA THR A 36 17.13 8.04 -9.94
C THR A 36 16.41 7.51 -8.70
N ALA A 37 16.89 7.89 -7.52
CA ALA A 37 16.18 7.56 -6.28
C ALA A 37 14.72 8.08 -6.27
N ASP A 38 14.47 9.22 -6.92
CA ASP A 38 13.14 9.80 -7.07
C ASP A 38 12.24 8.93 -7.95
N SER A 39 12.71 8.56 -9.16
CA SER A 39 11.96 7.67 -10.06
C SER A 39 11.70 6.29 -9.44
N ALA A 40 12.66 5.74 -8.70
CA ALA A 40 12.47 4.50 -7.94
C ALA A 40 11.42 4.67 -6.85
N THR A 41 11.41 5.82 -6.16
CA THR A 41 10.40 6.15 -5.14
C THR A 41 9.00 6.24 -5.74
N GLU A 42 8.81 6.94 -6.85
CA GLU A 42 7.52 7.04 -7.53
C GLU A 42 7.00 5.67 -7.98
N ARG A 43 7.88 4.84 -8.55
CA ARG A 43 7.55 3.48 -9.00
C ARG A 43 7.10 2.59 -7.83
N VAL A 44 7.86 2.61 -6.74
CA VAL A 44 7.55 1.83 -5.53
C VAL A 44 6.28 2.35 -4.85
N TYR A 45 6.12 3.66 -4.75
CA TYR A 45 4.93 4.30 -4.19
C TYR A 45 3.67 3.90 -4.96
N LYS A 46 3.68 4.04 -6.30
CA LYS A 46 2.55 3.69 -7.15
C LYS A 46 2.15 2.23 -6.99
N PHE A 47 3.14 1.32 -6.92
CA PHE A 47 2.86 -0.09 -6.69
C PHE A 47 2.16 -0.35 -5.35
N VAL A 48 2.64 0.29 -4.28
CA VAL A 48 2.05 0.15 -2.94
C VAL A 48 0.65 0.77 -2.89
N GLU A 49 0.46 1.93 -3.52
CA GLU A 49 -0.84 2.62 -3.63
C GLU A 49 -1.87 1.75 -4.37
N ASP A 50 -1.54 1.26 -5.56
CA ASP A 50 -2.42 0.41 -6.36
C ASP A 50 -2.85 -0.85 -5.57
N LYS A 51 -1.90 -1.46 -4.84
CA LYS A 51 -2.16 -2.63 -3.99
C LYS A 51 -3.01 -2.30 -2.77
N LEU A 52 -2.79 -1.15 -2.14
CA LEU A 52 -3.59 -0.70 -1.00
C LEU A 52 -5.05 -0.44 -1.43
N ILE A 53 -5.26 0.20 -2.58
CA ILE A 53 -6.60 0.44 -3.15
C ILE A 53 -7.27 -0.89 -3.48
N GLN A 54 -6.56 -1.81 -4.13
CA GLN A 54 -7.08 -3.14 -4.45
C GLN A 54 -7.54 -3.86 -3.18
N LYS A 55 -6.68 -3.94 -2.15
CA LYS A 55 -7.04 -4.61 -0.89
C LYS A 55 -8.14 -3.91 -0.11
N THR A 56 -8.19 -2.59 -0.15
CA THR A 56 -9.29 -1.84 0.45
C THR A 56 -10.63 -2.20 -0.18
N ARG A 57 -10.70 -2.28 -1.52
CA ARG A 57 -11.93 -2.66 -2.23
C ARG A 57 -12.35 -4.09 -1.93
N GLU A 58 -11.42 -5.05 -1.97
CA GLU A 58 -11.69 -6.45 -1.65
C GLU A 58 -12.29 -6.58 -0.24
N VAL A 59 -11.67 -5.93 0.75
CA VAL A 59 -12.18 -5.93 2.13
C VAL A 59 -13.56 -5.26 2.23
N GLU A 60 -13.79 -4.17 1.51
CA GLU A 60 -15.10 -3.52 1.47
C GLU A 60 -16.19 -4.39 0.84
N GLU A 61 -15.87 -5.19 -0.17
CA GLU A 61 -16.79 -6.14 -0.79
C GLU A 61 -17.09 -7.32 0.13
N GLU A 62 -16.08 -7.88 0.79
CA GLU A 62 -16.26 -8.95 1.78
C GLU A 62 -17.15 -8.51 2.95
N LEU A 63 -16.97 -7.29 3.47
CA LEU A 63 -17.81 -6.73 4.54
C LEU A 63 -19.27 -6.52 4.11
N LYS A 64 -19.51 -6.21 2.83
CA LYS A 64 -20.87 -6.06 2.29
C LYS A 64 -21.54 -7.40 2.04
N SER A 65 -20.77 -8.41 1.60
CA SER A 65 -21.27 -9.75 1.29
C SER A 65 -21.43 -10.65 2.53
N GLY A 66 -20.79 -10.31 3.66
CA GLY A 66 -20.89 -11.02 4.93
C GLY A 66 -22.14 -10.70 5.76
N LYS A 67 -23.15 -10.04 5.17
CA LYS A 67 -24.47 -9.79 5.76
C LYS A 67 -25.57 -10.50 4.98
#